data_AF-A0A6H1Z8Y4-F1
#
_entry.id   AF-A0A6H1Z8Y4-F1
#
_cell.length_a   1.000
_cell.length_b   1.000
_cell.length_c   1.000
_cell.angle_alpha   90.00
_cell.angle_beta   90.00
_cell.angle_gamma   90.00
#
_symmetry.space_group_name_H-M   'P 1'
#
loop_
_entity.id
_entity.type
_entity.pdbx_description
1 polymer ?
#
loop_
_entity_poly.entity_id
_entity_poly.type
_entity_poly.pdbx_seq_one_letter_code
_entity_poly.pdbx_strand_id
1 'polypeptide(L)'
;MKLFPIITAHARDQFEARLKNAYPGCKKDPDRLLDKLLRQAYPTSINPTSLVNRTLKHGYPVMYYRTDDGWRFVIKEEDDGSCKLITVERICKGEN
;
A
#
# COMPACT_ATOMS: atom_id res chain seq x y z
N MET A 1 0.32 -16.58 -1.44
CA MET A 1 0.91 -16.04 -2.68
C MET A 1 1.48 -14.66 -2.37
N LYS A 2 2.78 -14.41 -2.61
CA LYS A 2 3.35 -13.05 -2.44
C LYS A 2 3.10 -12.29 -3.74
N LEU A 3 2.31 -11.22 -3.68
CA LEU A 3 2.07 -10.35 -4.84
C LEU A 3 3.23 -9.38 -4.98
N PHE A 4 3.80 -9.28 -6.17
CA PHE A 4 4.77 -8.27 -6.57
C PHE A 4 4.05 -7.28 -7.50
N PRO A 5 3.36 -6.27 -6.95
CA PRO A 5 2.59 -5.36 -7.78
C PRO A 5 3.52 -4.46 -8.60
N ILE A 6 3.05 -4.06 -9.77
CA ILE A 6 3.62 -2.94 -10.53
C ILE A 6 3.43 -1.68 -9.70
N ILE A 7 4.54 -1.04 -9.32
CA ILE A 7 4.52 0.18 -8.52
C ILE A 7 4.16 1.35 -9.44
N THR A 8 3.00 1.95 -9.22
CA THR A 8 2.60 3.14 -9.98
C THR A 8 3.40 4.36 -9.50
N ALA A 9 3.62 5.33 -10.38
CA ALA A 9 4.28 6.59 -10.03
C ALA A 9 3.54 7.29 -8.86
N HIS A 10 2.22 7.32 -8.91
CA HIS A 10 1.39 7.88 -7.85
C HIS A 10 1.65 7.22 -6.48
N ALA A 11 1.68 5.88 -6.43
CA ALA A 11 1.92 5.16 -5.18
C ALA A 11 3.35 5.37 -4.66
N ARG A 12 4.34 5.48 -5.55
CA ARG A 12 5.73 5.80 -5.22
C ARG A 12 5.83 7.19 -4.59
N ASP A 13 5.26 8.21 -5.24
CA ASP A 13 5.28 9.60 -4.74
C ASP A 13 4.58 9.71 -3.38
N GLN A 14 3.45 9.02 -3.24
CA GLN A 14 2.71 8.91 -1.98
C GLN A 14 3.55 8.27 -0.86
N PHE A 15 4.29 7.21 -1.19
CA PHE A 15 5.16 6.53 -0.23
C PHE A 15 6.32 7.44 0.18
N GLU A 16 7.01 8.06 -0.78
CA GLU A 16 8.15 8.92 -0.49
C GLU A 16 7.75 10.12 0.38
N ALA A 17 6.63 10.77 0.06
CA ALA A 17 6.10 11.87 0.86
C ALA A 17 5.79 11.42 2.30
N ARG A 18 5.13 10.27 2.46
CA ARG A 18 4.81 9.70 3.79
C ARG A 18 6.05 9.24 4.54
N LEU A 19 7.04 8.69 3.85
CA LEU A 19 8.30 8.24 4.43
C LEU A 19 9.09 9.42 5.01
N LYS A 20 9.19 10.52 4.24
CA LYS A 20 9.83 11.76 4.70
C LYS A 20 9.13 12.35 5.93
N ASN A 21 7.80 12.32 5.95
CA ASN A 21 7.01 12.81 7.09
C ASN A 21 7.14 11.93 8.33
N ALA A 22 7.13 10.60 8.17
CA ALA A 22 7.20 9.66 9.29
C ALA A 22 8.63 9.50 9.85
N TYR A 23 9.65 9.66 8.99
CA TYR A 23 11.06 9.49 9.34
C TYR A 23 11.90 10.62 8.75
N PRO A 24 11.82 11.83 9.33
CA PRO A 24 12.62 12.97 8.86
C PRO A 24 14.11 12.61 8.96
N GLY A 25 14.84 12.76 7.84
CA GLY A 25 16.25 12.40 7.74
C GLY A 25 16.55 10.95 7.33
N CYS A 26 15.53 10.16 6.95
CA CYS A 26 15.75 8.85 6.36
C CYS A 26 16.60 8.97 5.08
N LYS A 27 17.83 8.44 5.11
CA LYS A 27 18.75 8.37 3.95
C LYS A 27 18.59 7.10 3.12
N LYS A 28 17.59 6.27 3.42
CA LYS A 28 17.37 5.02 2.68
C LYS A 28 16.74 5.34 1.33
N ASP A 29 17.17 4.59 0.32
CA ASP A 29 16.54 4.58 -0.99
C ASP A 29 15.06 4.18 -0.87
N PRO A 30 14.11 5.07 -1.27
CA PRO A 30 12.68 4.80 -1.11
C PRO A 30 12.22 3.56 -1.88
N ASP A 31 12.74 3.30 -3.07
CA ASP A 31 12.32 2.16 -3.89
C ASP A 31 12.72 0.84 -3.24
N ARG A 32 13.96 0.74 -2.76
CA ARG A 32 14.45 -0.44 -2.04
C ARG A 32 13.68 -0.68 -0.75
N LEU A 33 13.30 0.38 -0.04
CA LEU A 33 12.52 0.25 1.18
C LEU A 33 11.08 -0.18 0.87
N LEU A 34 10.47 0.38 -0.17
CA LEU A 34 9.12 0.01 -0.61
C LEU A 34 9.06 -1.46 -1.03
N ASP A 35 10.01 -1.93 -1.86
CA ASP A 35 10.10 -3.35 -2.24
C ASP A 35 10.28 -4.26 -1.00
N LYS A 36 11.14 -3.87 -0.07
CA LYS A 36 11.32 -4.61 1.20
C LYS A 36 10.02 -4.70 1.99
N LEU A 37 9.30 -3.60 2.15
CA LEU A 37 8.05 -3.56 2.90
C LEU A 37 6.96 -4.40 2.21
N LEU A 38 6.83 -4.31 0.89
CA LEU A 38 5.89 -5.15 0.12
C LEU A 38 6.17 -6.65 0.30
N ARG A 39 7.45 -7.06 0.37
CA ARG A 39 7.84 -8.47 0.61
C ARG A 39 7.52 -8.96 2.03
N GLN A 40 7.42 -8.04 2.99
CA GLN A 40 7.10 -8.29 4.39
C GLN A 40 5.60 -8.15 4.67
N ALA A 41 4.87 -7.48 3.78
CA ALA A 41 3.45 -7.23 3.97
C ALA A 41 2.64 -8.53 3.88
N TYR A 42 1.59 -8.59 4.70
CA TYR A 42 0.63 -9.69 4.73
C TYR A 42 -0.77 -9.19 4.41
N PRO A 43 -1.65 -10.03 3.83
CA PRO A 43 -3.03 -9.66 3.55
C PRO A 43 -3.76 -9.20 4.81
N THR A 44 -4.58 -8.17 4.68
CA THR A 44 -5.47 -7.69 5.74
C THR A 44 -6.84 -7.38 5.17
N SER A 45 -7.87 -7.41 6.00
CA SER A 45 -9.12 -6.73 5.69
C SER A 45 -9.06 -5.28 6.18
N ILE A 46 -9.95 -4.46 5.64
CA ILE A 46 -10.31 -3.15 6.20
C ILE A 46 -11.79 -3.18 6.59
N ASN A 47 -12.23 -2.21 7.40
CA ASN A 47 -13.64 -2.17 7.80
C ASN A 47 -14.58 -2.09 6.58
N PRO A 48 -15.77 -2.71 6.63
CA PRO A 48 -16.67 -2.82 5.48
C PRO A 48 -17.06 -1.48 4.85
N THR A 49 -17.27 -0.44 5.67
CA THR A 49 -17.60 0.91 5.19
C THR A 49 -16.48 1.51 4.35
N SER A 50 -15.23 1.36 4.79
CA SER A 50 -14.06 1.83 4.04
C SER A 50 -13.83 1.00 2.79
N LEU A 51 -14.14 -0.31 2.84
CA LEU A 51 -14.11 -1.18 1.67
C LEU A 51 -15.08 -0.68 0.59
N VAL A 52 -16.34 -0.43 0.95
CA VAL A 52 -17.35 0.08 0.01
C VAL A 52 -16.91 1.41 -0.60
N ASN A 53 -16.51 2.39 0.23
CA ASN A 53 -16.06 3.70 -0.26
C ASN A 53 -14.88 3.59 -1.23
N ARG A 54 -13.93 2.67 -0.97
CA ARG A 54 -12.77 2.48 -1.85
C ARG A 54 -13.10 1.69 -3.10
N THR A 55 -13.99 0.71 -3.03
CA THR A 55 -14.50 0.00 -4.20
C THR A 55 -15.21 0.96 -5.14
N LEU A 56 -16.02 1.89 -4.62
CA LEU A 56 -16.64 2.94 -5.43
C LEU A 56 -15.61 3.86 -6.10
N LYS A 57 -14.50 4.17 -5.41
CA LYS A 57 -13.47 5.08 -5.90
C LYS A 57 -12.49 4.44 -6.91
N HIS A 58 -12.13 3.17 -6.71
CA HIS A 58 -11.04 2.51 -7.44
C HIS A 58 -11.50 1.33 -8.31
N GLY A 59 -12.77 0.92 -8.20
CA GLY A 59 -13.31 -0.30 -8.79
C GLY A 59 -13.00 -1.54 -7.94
N TYR A 60 -13.67 -2.65 -8.22
CA TYR A 60 -13.40 -3.97 -7.65
C TYR A 60 -12.69 -4.84 -8.69
N PRO A 61 -11.77 -5.76 -8.33
CA PRO A 61 -11.29 -6.11 -6.98
C PRO A 61 -10.12 -5.26 -6.46
N VAL A 62 -10.09 -5.04 -5.14
CA VAL A 62 -8.98 -4.37 -4.44
C VAL A 62 -8.53 -5.22 -3.27
N MET A 63 -7.22 -5.43 -3.16
CA MET A 63 -6.57 -6.17 -2.10
C MET A 63 -5.81 -5.24 -1.18
N TYR A 64 -5.81 -5.58 0.11
CA TYR A 64 -5.15 -4.79 1.14
C TYR A 64 -4.06 -5.62 1.80
N TYR A 65 -2.89 -5.02 1.89
CA TYR A 65 -1.74 -5.60 2.57
C TYR A 65 -1.25 -4.63 3.64
N ARG A 66 -0.73 -5.16 4.73
CA ARG A 66 -0.13 -4.34 5.78
C ARG A 66 1.15 -4.94 6.30
N THR A 67 1.94 -4.12 6.96
CA THR A 67 3.13 -4.53 7.71
C THR A 67 2.93 -4.21 9.20
N ASP A 68 3.71 -4.87 10.06
CA ASP A 68 3.65 -4.65 11.51
C ASP A 68 4.16 -3.28 11.93
N ASP A 69 5.05 -2.68 11.13
CA ASP A 69 5.51 -1.31 11.32
C ASP A 69 4.47 -0.27 10.88
N GLY A 70 3.30 -0.70 10.38
CA GLY A 70 2.12 0.13 10.16
C GLY A 70 2.07 0.82 8.80
N TRP A 71 2.58 0.16 7.76
CA TRP A 71 2.27 0.53 6.38
C TRP A 71 1.07 -0.24 5.86
N ARG A 72 0.23 0.41 5.06
CA ARG A 72 -0.83 -0.23 4.28
C ARG A 72 -0.56 -0.05 2.80
N PHE A 73 -0.78 -1.10 2.05
CA PHE A 73 -0.68 -1.12 0.60
C PHE A 73 -2.03 -1.53 0.02
N VAL A 74 -2.49 -0.76 -0.95
CA VAL A 74 -3.73 -1.02 -1.68
C VAL A 74 -3.35 -1.43 -3.09
N ILE A 75 -3.67 -2.66 -3.44
CA ILE A 75 -3.32 -3.26 -4.72
C ILE A 75 -4.61 -3.51 -5.49
N LYS A 76 -4.66 -3.03 -6.72
CA LYS A 76 -5.75 -3.33 -7.66
C LYS A 76 -5.28 -4.42 -8.62
N GLU A 77 -6.12 -5.42 -8.83
CA GLU A 77 -5.95 -6.36 -9.93
C GLU A 77 -6.68 -5.81 -11.15
N GLU A 78 -5.99 -5.80 -12.29
CA GLU A 78 -6.53 -5.37 -13.57
C GLU A 78 -7.04 -6.57 -14.36
N ASP A 79 -7.85 -6.33 -15.39
CA ASP A 79 -8.49 -7.39 -16.18
C ASP A 79 -7.48 -8.32 -16.90
N ASP A 80 -6.25 -7.86 -17.11
CA ASP A 80 -5.14 -8.63 -17.67
C ASP A 80 -4.42 -9.52 -16.64
N GLY A 81 -4.90 -9.56 -15.39
CA GLY A 81 -4.30 -10.29 -14.28
C GLY A 81 -3.09 -9.59 -13.66
N SER A 82 -2.72 -8.41 -14.14
CA SER A 82 -1.65 -7.62 -13.52
C SER A 82 -2.13 -6.98 -12.21
N CYS A 83 -1.23 -6.92 -11.23
CA CYS A 83 -1.49 -6.26 -9.96
C CYS A 83 -0.77 -4.92 -9.93
N LYS A 84 -1.47 -3.82 -9.63
CA LYS A 84 -0.90 -2.48 -9.50
C LYS A 84 -1.03 -1.95 -8.09
N LEU A 85 0.06 -1.39 -7.57
CA LEU A 85 0.04 -0.67 -6.30
C LEU A 85 -0.54 0.72 -6.56
N ILE A 86 -1.75 0.98 -6.06
CA ILE A 86 -2.48 2.22 -6.33
C ILE A 86 -2.45 3.20 -5.16
N THR A 87 -2.21 2.73 -3.93
CA THR A 87 -2.16 3.61 -2.76
C THR A 87 -1.22 3.03 -1.70
N VAL A 88 -0.46 3.93 -1.06
CA VAL A 88 0.38 3.60 0.10
C VAL A 88 0.02 4.51 1.26
N GLU A 89 -0.22 3.90 2.43
CA GLU A 89 -0.71 4.59 3.62
C GLU A 89 0.17 4.29 4.83
N ARG A 90 0.23 5.25 5.74
CA ARG A 90 0.83 5.06 7.06
C ARG A 90 -0.30 4.98 8.07
N ILE A 91 -0.51 3.80 8.65
CA ILE A 91 -1.48 3.58 9.72
C ILE A 91 -0.75 3.85 11.04
N CYS A 92 -1.19 4.86 11.79
CA CYS A 92 -0.73 5.06 13.16
C CYS A 92 -1.32 3.96 14.07
N LYS A 93 -0.57 3.46 15.06
CA LYS A 93 -1.09 2.47 16.02
C LYS A 93 -2.37 3.03 16.67
N GLY A 94 -3.52 2.41 16.40
CA GLY A 94 -4.82 2.80 16.95
C GLY A 94 -6.01 2.69 15.98
N GLU A 95 -5.76 2.66 14.68
CA GLU A 95 -6.83 2.47 13.68
C GLU A 95 -7.03 0.98 13.38
N ASN A 96 -7.93 0.34 14.13
CA ASN A 96 -8.58 -0.92 13.76
C ASN A 96 -10.01 -0.63 13.29
#